data_AF-A0AAV4G4B6-F1
#
_entry.id   AF-A0AAV4G4B6-F1
#
_cell.length_a   1.000
_cell.length_b   1.000
_cell.length_c   1.000
_cell.angle_alpha   90.00
_cell.angle_beta   90.00
_cell.angle_gamma   90.00
#
_symmetry.space_group_name_H-M   'P 1'
#
loop_
_entity.id
_entity.type
_entity.pdbx_description
1 polymer ?
#
loop_
_entity_poly.entity_id
_entity_poly.type
_entity_poly.pdbx_seq_one_letter_code
_entity_poly.pdbx_strand_id
1 'polypeptide(L)'
;MTPQHCALSLVGEPIMYPQINEFIRLLHGRHISSFLVTNAQFPQEIRDLLPVTQLYVSVDAATKDSLKKIDRPLFKDFWQRFLDSLTALRDKGQRTVYRLTLVKAFNTEELDNYAKLVSLGSPDFIEVKGVTYCGESKASNLTMQNVPWHEEVVKFVKELESRLPDYELASEHEHSNCLLLAHNKFKRKGQWWTWIDYPKFHELWRRYDESDGRESFSSSDYMAPTPHWAVFGADEQGFDPAETRFYRNKKS
;
A
#
# COMPACT_ATOMS: atom_id res chain seq x y z
N MET A 1 -2.33 -21.45 17.07
CA MET A 1 -2.51 -20.67 15.83
C MET A 1 -1.13 -20.48 15.22
N THR A 2 -0.91 -20.95 14.00
CA THR A 2 0.38 -20.77 13.31
C THR A 2 0.29 -19.51 12.45
N PRO A 3 1.14 -18.48 12.65
CA PRO A 3 1.05 -17.24 11.89
C PRO A 3 1.23 -17.51 10.39
N GLN A 4 0.42 -16.86 9.56
CA GLN A 4 0.46 -16.98 8.10
C GLN A 4 1.05 -15.74 7.41
N HIS A 5 1.01 -14.59 8.08
CA HIS A 5 1.36 -13.30 7.52
C HIS A 5 2.21 -12.50 8.52
N CYS A 6 3.25 -11.84 8.02
CA CYS A 6 4.11 -10.95 8.80
C CYS A 6 4.06 -9.54 8.21
N ALA A 7 3.58 -8.58 9.02
CA ALA A 7 3.58 -7.16 8.68
C ALA A 7 4.81 -6.48 9.30
N LEU A 8 5.75 -6.08 8.45
CA LEU A 8 6.95 -5.33 8.82
C LEU A 8 6.62 -3.84 8.72
N SER A 9 5.84 -3.34 9.69
CA SER A 9 5.23 -2.00 9.59
C SER A 9 4.90 -1.35 10.94
N LEU A 10 5.44 -1.84 12.06
CA LEU A 10 5.03 -1.40 13.40
C LEU A 10 5.63 -0.04 13.79
N VAL A 11 6.95 0.01 13.99
CA VAL A 11 7.70 1.22 14.38
C VAL A 11 9.08 1.16 13.72
N GLY A 12 9.60 2.33 13.34
CA GLY A 12 10.90 2.46 12.69
C GLY A 12 10.84 2.17 11.19
N GLU A 13 12.01 2.04 10.58
CA GLU A 13 12.17 1.77 9.16
C GLU A 13 12.74 0.35 8.99
N PRO A 14 11.91 -0.66 8.64
CA PRO A 14 12.32 -2.07 8.65
C PRO A 14 13.42 -2.36 7.64
N ILE A 15 13.47 -1.62 6.53
CA ILE A 15 14.46 -1.84 5.46
C ILE A 15 15.89 -1.46 5.88
N MET A 16 16.05 -0.69 6.96
CA MET A 16 17.36 -0.38 7.55
C MET A 16 17.98 -1.56 8.29
N TYR A 17 17.21 -2.61 8.60
CA TYR A 17 17.74 -3.74 9.36
C TYR A 17 18.74 -4.53 8.50
N PRO A 18 20.02 -4.67 8.93
CA PRO A 18 21.07 -5.27 8.08
C PRO A 18 20.81 -6.72 7.64
N GLN A 19 19.94 -7.44 8.37
CA GLN A 19 19.59 -8.82 8.07
C GLN A 19 18.15 -8.95 7.54
N ILE A 20 17.58 -7.88 6.96
CA ILE A 20 16.21 -7.89 6.45
C ILE A 20 15.98 -9.00 5.42
N ASN A 21 16.93 -9.23 4.51
CA ASN A 21 16.85 -10.28 3.50
C ASN A 21 16.92 -11.69 4.11
N GLU A 22 17.76 -11.89 5.12
CA GLU A 22 17.81 -13.15 5.86
C GLU A 22 16.49 -13.41 6.59
N PHE A 23 15.91 -12.36 7.17
CA PHE A 23 14.61 -12.47 7.83
C PHE A 23 13.49 -12.81 6.84
N ILE A 24 13.47 -12.20 5.65
CA ILE A 24 12.52 -12.54 4.58
C ILE A 24 12.65 -14.02 4.18
N ARG A 25 13.88 -14.53 4.01
CA ARG A 25 14.12 -15.96 3.74
C ARG A 25 13.55 -16.86 4.84
N LEU A 26 13.78 -16.51 6.11
CA LEU A 26 13.27 -17.26 7.25
C LEU A 26 11.74 -17.29 7.32
N LEU A 27 11.07 -16.18 6.95
CA LEU A 27 9.61 -16.09 6.86
C LEU A 27 9.08 -16.99 5.73
N HIS A 28 9.61 -16.83 4.53
CA HIS A 28 9.09 -17.52 3.35
C HIS A 28 9.42 -19.02 3.36
N GLY A 29 10.56 -19.42 3.93
CA GLY A 29 10.88 -20.83 4.20
C GLY A 29 9.93 -21.50 5.20
N ARG A 30 9.15 -20.71 5.96
CA ARG A 30 8.08 -21.19 6.85
C ARG A 30 6.67 -20.97 6.27
N HIS A 31 6.56 -20.63 4.99
CA HIS A 31 5.29 -20.29 4.35
C HIS A 31 4.54 -19.13 5.04
N ILE A 32 5.28 -18.14 5.53
CA ILE A 32 4.72 -16.90 6.09
C ILE A 32 4.91 -15.81 5.05
N SER A 33 3.85 -15.17 4.58
CA SER A 33 3.94 -14.07 3.63
C SER A 33 4.45 -12.78 4.29
N SER A 34 5.14 -11.92 3.54
CA SER A 34 5.74 -10.68 4.07
C SER A 34 5.13 -9.42 3.44
N PHE A 35 4.76 -8.48 4.31
CA PHE A 35 4.28 -7.15 3.92
C PHE A 35 5.23 -6.12 4.52
N LEU A 36 6.06 -5.49 3.69
CA LEU A 36 7.06 -4.53 4.15
C LEU A 36 6.63 -3.11 3.83
N VAL A 37 6.65 -2.23 4.83
CA VAL A 37 6.36 -0.79 4.65
C VAL A 37 7.63 0.01 4.84
N THR A 38 7.91 0.92 3.89
CA THR A 38 9.02 1.86 3.95
C THR A 38 8.56 3.30 3.73
N ASN A 39 9.32 4.26 4.25
CA ASN A 39 9.10 5.70 4.06
C ASN A 39 9.74 6.28 2.80
N ALA A 40 10.30 5.44 1.90
CA ALA A 40 10.96 5.88 0.66
C ALA A 40 12.12 6.86 0.87
N GLN A 41 12.78 6.77 2.02
CA GLN A 41 14.21 7.05 2.13
C GLN A 41 14.89 5.70 1.77
N PHE A 42 16.19 5.49 1.66
CA PHE A 42 16.76 4.13 1.41
C PHE A 42 16.46 3.48 0.03
N PRO A 43 16.65 4.21 -1.10
CA PRO A 43 16.45 3.64 -2.44
C PRO A 43 17.39 2.47 -2.75
N GLN A 44 18.59 2.43 -2.17
CA GLN A 44 19.54 1.34 -2.40
C GLN A 44 19.08 0.06 -1.72
N GLU A 45 18.63 0.17 -0.48
CA GLU A 45 18.09 -0.92 0.31
C GLU A 45 16.80 -1.46 -0.33
N ILE A 46 15.99 -0.57 -0.95
CA ILE A 46 14.89 -1.01 -1.81
C ILE A 46 15.45 -1.87 -2.93
N ARG A 47 16.40 -1.40 -3.75
CA ARG A 47 16.95 -2.20 -4.87
C ARG A 47 17.49 -3.56 -4.42
N ASP A 48 18.19 -3.62 -3.29
CA ASP A 48 18.83 -4.82 -2.76
C ASP A 48 17.87 -5.76 -2.01
N LEU A 49 16.64 -5.33 -1.74
CA LEU A 49 15.62 -6.13 -1.04
C LEU A 49 15.24 -7.37 -1.86
N LEU A 50 15.22 -8.55 -1.22
CA LEU A 50 14.69 -9.77 -1.84
C LEU A 50 13.17 -9.64 -2.10
N PRO A 51 12.61 -10.45 -3.03
CA PRO A 51 11.18 -10.48 -3.27
C PRO A 51 10.36 -10.69 -1.98
N VAL A 52 9.61 -9.66 -1.59
CA VAL A 52 8.57 -9.73 -0.54
C VAL A 52 7.21 -10.05 -1.18
N THR A 53 6.23 -10.44 -0.38
CA THR A 53 4.86 -10.67 -0.91
C THR A 53 4.21 -9.38 -1.36
N GLN A 54 4.40 -8.29 -0.61
CA GLN A 54 3.95 -6.96 -0.98
C GLN A 54 4.83 -5.88 -0.36
N LEU A 55 5.31 -4.95 -1.19
CA LEU A 55 6.12 -3.82 -0.78
C LEU A 55 5.30 -2.53 -0.81
N TYR A 56 5.25 -1.85 0.32
CA TYR A 56 4.55 -0.60 0.51
C TYR A 56 5.53 0.56 0.62
N VAL A 57 5.21 1.66 -0.05
CA VAL A 57 5.71 2.99 0.30
C VAL A 57 4.59 3.80 0.92
N SER A 58 4.84 4.39 2.07
CA SER A 58 3.96 5.44 2.61
C SER A 58 4.27 6.75 1.86
N VAL A 59 3.25 7.32 1.22
CA VAL A 59 3.37 8.59 0.49
C VAL A 59 2.46 9.60 1.21
N ASP A 60 3.05 10.32 2.16
CA ASP A 60 2.30 11.24 3.02
C ASP A 60 2.16 12.66 2.43
N ALA A 61 2.89 12.95 1.36
CA ALA A 61 2.90 14.25 0.69
C ALA A 61 3.26 14.15 -0.79
N ALA A 62 2.74 15.05 -1.63
CA ALA A 62 3.01 15.04 -3.06
C ALA A 62 4.10 16.03 -3.52
N THR A 63 4.58 16.91 -2.63
CA THR A 63 5.60 17.92 -2.96
C THR A 63 6.75 17.90 -1.96
N LYS A 64 7.90 18.42 -2.37
CA LYS A 64 9.08 18.56 -1.50
C LYS A 64 8.78 19.33 -0.21
N ASP A 65 8.01 20.41 -0.32
CA ASP A 65 7.71 21.28 0.82
C ASP A 65 6.69 20.65 1.76
N SER A 66 5.66 19.99 1.23
CA SER A 66 4.70 19.24 2.06
C SER A 66 5.35 18.04 2.74
N LEU A 67 6.21 17.28 2.03
CA LEU A 67 6.95 16.16 2.60
C LEU A 67 7.87 16.61 3.73
N LYS A 68 8.59 17.73 3.55
CA LYS A 68 9.44 18.29 4.60
C LYS A 68 8.65 18.70 5.85
N LYS A 69 7.44 19.25 5.65
CA LYS A 69 6.58 19.74 6.73
C LYS A 69 5.94 18.59 7.52
N ILE A 70 5.50 17.55 6.83
CA ILE A 70 4.78 16.40 7.41
C ILE A 70 5.77 15.40 8.00
N ASP A 71 6.72 14.90 7.21
CA ASP A 71 7.56 13.75 7.58
C ASP A 71 8.80 14.15 8.39
N ARG A 72 9.18 15.45 8.34
CA ARG A 72 10.37 15.99 9.01
C ARG A 72 11.61 15.10 8.77
N PRO A 73 11.98 14.87 7.50
CA PRO A 73 12.98 13.87 7.13
C PRO A 73 14.37 14.24 7.67
N LEU A 74 15.14 13.21 8.02
CA LEU A 74 16.49 13.35 8.59
C LEU A 74 17.55 13.71 7.53
N PHE A 75 17.34 13.27 6.28
CA PHE A 75 18.30 13.43 5.19
C PHE A 75 18.14 14.79 4.49
N LYS A 76 19.24 15.42 4.10
CA LYS A 76 19.19 16.72 3.37
C LYS A 76 18.66 16.56 1.94
N ASP A 77 18.93 15.42 1.33
CA ASP A 77 18.53 14.99 -0.01
C ASP A 77 17.23 14.17 -0.02
N PHE A 78 16.44 14.25 1.06
CA PHE A 78 15.21 13.46 1.27
C PHE A 78 14.29 13.36 0.05
N TRP A 79 14.11 14.44 -0.70
CA TRP A 79 13.24 14.49 -1.87
C TRP A 79 13.80 13.66 -3.04
N GLN A 80 15.10 13.73 -3.29
CA GLN A 80 15.71 12.92 -4.34
C GLN A 80 15.65 11.44 -3.95
N ARG A 81 15.96 11.11 -2.68
CA ARG A 81 15.85 9.73 -2.17
C ARG A 81 14.42 9.20 -2.30
N PHE A 82 13.42 10.05 -2.08
CA PHE A 82 12.01 9.73 -2.29
C PHE A 82 11.72 9.37 -3.74
N LEU A 83 12.06 10.24 -4.70
CA LEU A 83 11.87 9.96 -6.13
C LEU A 83 12.64 8.72 -6.61
N ASP A 84 13.87 8.54 -6.13
CA ASP A 84 14.69 7.37 -6.45
C ASP A 84 14.09 6.08 -5.88
N SER A 85 13.44 6.15 -4.72
CA SER A 85 12.75 5.02 -4.09
C SER A 85 11.48 4.65 -4.86
N LEU A 86 10.71 5.65 -5.33
CA LEU A 86 9.56 5.40 -6.20
C LEU A 86 9.97 4.71 -7.51
N THR A 87 11.09 5.15 -8.08
CA THR A 87 11.69 4.52 -9.27
C THR A 87 12.16 3.09 -8.96
N ALA A 88 12.84 2.88 -7.84
CA ALA A 88 13.29 1.56 -7.42
C ALA A 88 12.12 0.59 -7.15
N LEU A 89 10.97 1.09 -6.65
CA LEU A 89 9.76 0.30 -6.51
C LEU A 89 9.22 -0.19 -7.86
N ARG A 90 9.17 0.69 -8.86
CA ARG A 90 8.74 0.33 -10.23
C ARG A 90 9.51 -0.87 -10.77
N ASP A 91 10.82 -0.86 -10.52
CA ASP A 91 11.75 -1.84 -11.08
C ASP A 91 11.79 -3.15 -10.27
N LYS A 92 11.04 -3.27 -9.17
CA LYS A 92 11.02 -4.49 -8.34
C LYS A 92 10.40 -5.70 -9.02
N GLY A 93 9.38 -5.48 -9.86
CA GLY A 93 8.60 -6.56 -10.48
C GLY A 93 7.60 -7.25 -9.53
N GLN A 94 7.88 -7.34 -8.22
CA GLN A 94 6.94 -7.82 -7.21
C GLN A 94 5.84 -6.79 -6.92
N ARG A 95 4.87 -7.20 -6.10
CA ARG A 95 3.67 -6.44 -5.81
C ARG A 95 3.96 -5.18 -5.01
N THR A 96 3.66 -4.02 -5.58
CA THR A 96 3.96 -2.70 -5.00
C THR A 96 2.71 -1.89 -4.69
N VAL A 97 2.75 -1.16 -3.58
CA VAL A 97 1.60 -0.35 -3.13
C VAL A 97 2.08 1.02 -2.69
N TYR A 98 1.40 2.07 -3.17
CA TYR A 98 1.49 3.38 -2.55
C TYR A 98 0.36 3.51 -1.54
N ARG A 99 0.71 3.78 -0.29
CA ARG A 99 -0.27 4.03 0.75
C ARG A 99 -0.33 5.54 1.03
N LEU A 100 -1.44 6.14 0.61
CA LEU A 100 -1.75 7.55 0.81
C LEU A 100 -2.60 7.71 2.06
N THR A 101 -2.14 8.54 2.99
CA THR A 101 -2.95 8.93 4.16
C THR A 101 -3.66 10.24 3.86
N LEU A 102 -4.98 10.19 3.70
CA LEU A 102 -5.79 11.37 3.42
C LEU A 102 -6.14 12.11 4.72
N VAL A 103 -5.68 13.36 4.81
CA VAL A 103 -6.05 14.29 5.88
C VAL A 103 -6.94 15.38 5.28
N LYS A 104 -8.12 15.59 5.87
CA LYS A 104 -9.05 16.62 5.41
C LYS A 104 -8.40 18.00 5.44
N ALA A 105 -8.58 18.75 4.33
CA ALA A 105 -8.04 20.09 4.05
C ALA A 105 -6.54 20.22 3.70
N PHE A 106 -5.77 19.12 3.61
CA PHE A 106 -4.34 19.20 3.23
C PHE A 106 -4.03 18.68 1.83
N ASN A 107 -4.74 17.66 1.34
CA ASN A 107 -4.29 16.89 0.17
C ASN A 107 -5.03 17.24 -1.15
N THR A 108 -6.18 17.91 -1.11
CA THR A 108 -7.02 18.13 -2.31
C THR A 108 -6.38 19.06 -3.34
N GLU A 109 -5.52 19.99 -2.92
CA GLU A 109 -4.79 20.89 -3.83
C GLU A 109 -3.60 20.20 -4.52
N GLU A 110 -3.25 18.98 -4.11
CA GLU A 110 -2.06 18.27 -4.56
C GLU A 110 -2.34 17.10 -5.53
N LEU A 111 -3.59 16.91 -5.99
CA LEU A 111 -3.99 15.78 -6.84
C LEU A 111 -3.10 15.60 -8.09
N ASP A 112 -2.78 16.69 -8.79
CA ASP A 112 -1.91 16.63 -9.98
C ASP A 112 -0.47 16.22 -9.63
N ASN A 113 0.00 16.55 -8.42
CA ASN A 113 1.32 16.15 -7.96
C ASN A 113 1.33 14.68 -7.53
N TYR A 114 0.28 14.19 -6.87
CA TYR A 114 0.12 12.75 -6.60
C TYR A 114 0.09 11.95 -7.90
N ALA A 115 -0.65 12.43 -8.91
CA ALA A 115 -0.69 11.79 -10.22
C ALA A 115 0.71 11.70 -10.86
N LYS A 116 1.53 12.76 -10.78
CA LYS A 116 2.93 12.73 -11.26
C LYS A 116 3.79 11.70 -10.52
N LEU A 117 3.64 11.57 -9.20
CA LEU A 117 4.38 10.58 -8.40
C LEU A 117 3.95 9.15 -8.76
N VAL A 118 2.65 8.92 -8.93
CA VAL A 118 2.13 7.64 -9.41
C VAL A 118 2.67 7.32 -10.80
N SER A 119 2.68 8.27 -11.73
CA SER A 119 3.24 8.06 -13.07
C SER A 119 4.74 7.77 -13.05
N LEU A 120 5.48 8.30 -12.06
CA LEU A 120 6.93 8.06 -11.93
C LEU A 120 7.23 6.60 -11.59
N GLY A 121 6.59 6.07 -10.55
CA GLY A 121 6.89 4.73 -10.04
C GLY A 121 5.88 3.63 -10.40
N SER A 122 4.74 3.99 -10.98
CA SER A 122 3.70 3.10 -11.49
C SER A 122 3.43 1.87 -10.59
N PRO A 123 3.02 2.08 -9.31
CA PRO A 123 2.77 0.98 -8.39
C PRO A 123 1.65 0.06 -8.88
N ASP A 124 1.57 -1.16 -8.37
CA ASP A 124 0.45 -2.03 -8.70
C ASP A 124 -0.88 -1.52 -8.12
N PHE A 125 -0.79 -0.92 -6.93
CA PHE A 125 -1.93 -0.45 -6.17
C PHE A 125 -1.68 0.90 -5.52
N ILE A 126 -2.77 1.65 -5.33
CA ILE A 126 -2.78 2.86 -4.53
C ILE A 126 -3.88 2.68 -3.48
N GLU A 127 -3.46 2.51 -2.24
CA GLU A 127 -4.35 2.47 -1.09
C GLU A 127 -4.52 3.88 -0.54
N VAL A 128 -5.74 4.39 -0.57
CA VAL A 128 -6.07 5.69 0.03
C VAL A 128 -6.85 5.45 1.30
N LYS A 129 -6.24 5.82 2.43
CA LYS A 129 -6.81 5.63 3.76
C LYS A 129 -7.07 6.97 4.44
N GLY A 130 -8.29 7.16 4.92
CA GLY A 130 -8.62 8.30 5.76
C GLY A 130 -7.87 8.26 7.09
N VAL A 131 -7.29 9.39 7.51
CA VAL A 131 -6.61 9.46 8.82
C VAL A 131 -7.58 9.11 9.94
N THR A 132 -7.15 8.26 10.86
CA THR A 132 -7.91 7.97 12.09
C THR A 132 -7.33 8.78 13.23
N TYR A 133 -8.18 9.42 14.03
CA TYR A 133 -7.74 10.19 15.18
C TYR A 133 -7.37 9.27 16.34
N CYS A 134 -6.10 9.31 16.76
CA CYS A 134 -5.56 8.47 17.84
C CYS A 134 -5.34 9.23 19.17
N GLY A 135 -5.95 10.41 19.33
CA GLY A 135 -5.81 11.25 20.53
C GLY A 135 -4.89 12.47 20.35
N GLU A 136 -4.86 13.34 21.36
CA GLU A 136 -3.99 14.52 21.38
C GLU A 136 -2.55 14.10 21.71
N SER A 137 -1.60 14.52 20.87
CA SER A 137 -0.18 14.43 21.19
C SER A 137 0.45 15.81 21.07
N LYS A 138 1.44 16.12 21.92
CA LYS A 138 2.15 17.42 21.89
C LYS A 138 2.83 17.73 20.54
N ALA A 139 2.95 16.74 19.65
CA ALA A 139 3.59 16.83 18.36
C ALA A 139 2.61 16.93 17.17
N SER A 140 1.31 16.73 17.39
CA SER A 140 0.30 16.70 16.32
C SER A 140 -0.80 17.74 16.55
N ASN A 141 -1.08 18.52 15.51
CA ASN A 141 -2.20 19.47 15.47
C ASN A 141 -3.48 18.84 14.85
N LEU A 142 -3.49 17.51 14.65
CA LEU A 142 -4.64 16.81 14.09
C LEU A 142 -5.79 16.81 15.11
N THR A 143 -6.96 17.23 14.65
CA THR A 143 -8.21 17.19 15.42
C THR A 143 -9.19 16.23 14.75
N MET A 144 -10.30 15.93 15.43
CA MET A 144 -11.36 15.10 14.85
C MET A 144 -11.97 15.71 13.58
N GLN A 145 -11.87 17.03 13.37
CA GLN A 145 -12.30 17.71 12.14
C GLN A 145 -11.42 17.36 10.93
N ASN A 146 -10.22 16.82 11.15
CA ASN A 146 -9.30 16.42 10.08
C ASN A 146 -9.55 14.98 9.59
N VAL A 147 -10.41 14.22 10.28
CA VAL A 147 -10.82 12.87 9.87
C VAL A 147 -11.83 12.99 8.73
N PRO A 148 -11.52 12.49 7.51
CA PRO A 148 -12.48 12.53 6.41
C PRO A 148 -13.57 11.47 6.60
N TRP A 149 -14.78 11.78 6.16
CA TRP A 149 -15.84 10.79 5.97
C TRP A 149 -15.54 9.89 4.78
N HIS A 150 -16.15 8.70 4.74
CA HIS A 150 -15.90 7.75 3.66
C HIS A 150 -16.23 8.32 2.27
N GLU A 151 -17.36 9.02 2.15
CA GLU A 151 -17.76 9.72 0.93
C GLU A 151 -16.72 10.76 0.47
N GLU A 152 -16.03 11.42 1.41
CA GLU A 152 -14.97 12.38 1.09
C GLU A 152 -13.73 11.67 0.53
N VAL A 153 -13.39 10.48 1.06
CA VAL A 153 -12.30 9.66 0.53
C VAL A 153 -12.67 9.11 -0.85
N VAL A 154 -13.90 8.63 -1.04
CA VAL A 154 -14.42 8.19 -2.35
C VAL A 154 -14.29 9.31 -3.38
N LYS A 155 -14.72 10.53 -3.03
CA LYS A 155 -14.62 11.70 -3.91
C LYS A 155 -13.17 12.00 -4.30
N PHE A 156 -12.27 12.05 -3.31
CA PHE A 156 -10.84 12.26 -3.56
C PHE A 156 -10.26 11.19 -4.48
N VAL A 157 -10.59 9.93 -4.24
CA VAL A 157 -10.09 8.79 -5.02
C VAL A 157 -10.59 8.85 -6.46
N LYS A 158 -11.86 9.19 -6.70
CA LYS A 158 -12.40 9.38 -8.06
C LYS A 158 -11.75 10.56 -8.79
N GLU A 159 -11.45 11.64 -8.09
CA GLU A 159 -10.71 12.77 -8.68
C GLU A 159 -9.25 12.39 -8.99
N LEU A 160 -8.61 11.55 -8.17
CA LEU A 160 -7.28 11.02 -8.46
C LEU A 160 -7.31 10.03 -9.64
N GLU A 161 -8.27 9.11 -9.67
CA GLU A 161 -8.51 8.16 -10.76
C GLU A 161 -8.67 8.87 -12.10
N SER A 162 -9.40 9.99 -12.15
CA SER A 162 -9.59 10.75 -13.40
C SER A 162 -8.30 11.33 -14.00
N ARG A 163 -7.19 11.29 -13.26
CA ARG A 163 -5.85 11.73 -13.69
C ARG A 163 -4.90 10.55 -13.96
N LEU A 164 -5.35 9.32 -13.71
CA LEU A 164 -4.56 8.11 -13.77
C LEU A 164 -5.18 7.14 -14.79
N PRO A 165 -4.87 7.27 -16.09
CA PRO A 165 -5.53 6.49 -17.15
C PRO A 165 -5.34 4.97 -17.04
N ASP A 166 -4.27 4.53 -16.36
CA ASP A 166 -3.94 3.12 -16.18
C ASP A 166 -4.47 2.50 -14.88
N TYR A 167 -5.21 3.27 -14.08
CA TYR A 167 -5.72 2.85 -12.78
C TYR A 167 -7.23 3.04 -12.72
N GLU A 168 -7.90 2.12 -12.03
CA GLU A 168 -9.32 2.22 -11.76
C GLU A 168 -9.64 1.78 -10.33
N LEU A 169 -10.78 2.23 -9.82
CA LEU A 169 -11.27 1.87 -8.49
C LEU A 169 -11.70 0.40 -8.44
N ALA A 170 -10.98 -0.38 -7.63
CA ALA A 170 -11.15 -1.83 -7.56
C ALA A 170 -11.92 -2.30 -6.34
N SER A 171 -11.63 -1.73 -5.17
CA SER A 171 -12.12 -2.22 -3.88
C SER A 171 -12.26 -1.10 -2.87
N GLU A 172 -13.14 -1.30 -1.89
CA GLU A 172 -13.26 -0.44 -0.71
C GLU A 172 -13.34 -1.29 0.55
N HIS A 173 -13.04 -0.65 1.68
CA HIS A 173 -13.36 -1.13 3.01
C HIS A 173 -13.88 0.06 3.82
N GLU A 174 -15.21 0.25 3.81
CA GLU A 174 -15.87 1.42 4.42
C GLU A 174 -15.52 1.54 5.91
N HIS A 175 -15.52 0.41 6.63
CA HIS A 175 -15.28 0.41 8.07
C HIS A 175 -13.90 0.95 8.47
N SER A 176 -12.88 0.72 7.64
CA SER A 176 -11.53 1.28 7.84
C SER A 176 -11.26 2.55 7.05
N ASN A 177 -12.29 3.07 6.36
CA ASN A 177 -12.21 4.21 5.48
C ASN A 177 -11.05 4.12 4.47
N CYS A 178 -10.98 2.99 3.76
CA CYS A 178 -9.91 2.68 2.83
C CYS A 178 -10.50 2.38 1.45
N LEU A 179 -9.86 2.89 0.39
CA LEU A 179 -10.16 2.56 -0.99
C LEU A 179 -8.89 2.11 -1.72
N LEU A 180 -9.06 1.27 -2.72
CA LEU A 180 -7.98 0.69 -3.51
C LEU A 180 -8.17 1.03 -4.99
N LEU A 181 -7.30 1.88 -5.53
CA LEU A 181 -7.08 1.94 -6.97
C LEU A 181 -6.11 0.81 -7.36
N ALA A 182 -6.42 0.11 -8.44
CA ALA A 182 -5.56 -0.94 -8.99
C ALA A 182 -5.18 -0.62 -10.42
N HIS A 183 -3.94 -0.95 -10.79
CA HIS A 183 -3.52 -0.87 -12.19
C HIS A 183 -4.36 -1.83 -13.05
N ASN A 184 -4.71 -1.41 -14.26
CA ASN A 184 -5.56 -2.15 -15.21
C ASN A 184 -5.06 -3.56 -15.55
N LYS A 185 -3.78 -3.90 -15.31
CA LYS A 185 -3.25 -5.25 -15.49
C LYS A 185 -3.85 -6.27 -14.51
N PHE A 186 -4.46 -5.82 -13.42
CA PHE A 186 -5.21 -6.64 -12.47
C PHE A 186 -6.70 -6.78 -12.85
N LYS A 187 -7.14 -6.24 -13.99
CA LYS A 187 -8.49 -6.41 -14.50
C LYS A 187 -8.50 -7.42 -15.64
N ARG A 188 -9.05 -8.62 -15.41
CA ARG A 188 -9.14 -9.70 -16.41
C ARG A 188 -10.60 -9.94 -16.76
N LYS A 189 -10.95 -9.79 -18.05
CA LYS A 189 -12.32 -10.00 -18.55
C LYS A 189 -13.39 -9.24 -17.75
N GLY A 190 -13.07 -7.99 -17.36
CA GLY A 190 -13.97 -7.14 -16.57
C GLY A 190 -14.02 -7.45 -15.07
N GLN A 191 -13.27 -8.44 -14.58
CA GLN A 191 -13.20 -8.80 -13.16
C GLN A 191 -11.85 -8.39 -12.55
N TRP A 192 -11.88 -7.98 -11.30
CA TRP A 192 -10.69 -7.61 -10.54
C TRP A 192 -9.98 -8.86 -9.99
N TRP A 193 -8.66 -8.86 -10.07
CA TRP A 193 -7.76 -9.89 -9.59
C TRP A 193 -6.75 -9.28 -8.61
N THR A 194 -7.27 -8.51 -7.65
CA THR A 194 -6.43 -7.76 -6.70
C THR A 194 -6.00 -8.59 -5.50
N TRP A 195 -6.44 -9.84 -5.36
CA TRP A 195 -6.04 -10.68 -4.23
C TRP A 195 -4.73 -11.43 -4.50
N ILE A 196 -4.15 -12.02 -3.46
CA ILE A 196 -2.88 -12.72 -3.50
C ILE A 196 -3.16 -14.22 -3.46
N ASP A 197 -2.67 -14.96 -4.46
CA ASP A 197 -2.56 -16.41 -4.41
C ASP A 197 -1.32 -16.77 -3.60
N TYR A 198 -1.49 -16.91 -2.28
CA TYR A 198 -0.36 -17.22 -1.37
C TYR A 198 0.33 -18.55 -1.68
N PRO A 199 -0.39 -19.67 -1.95
CA PRO A 199 0.24 -20.89 -2.42
C PRO A 199 1.14 -20.66 -3.65
N LYS A 200 0.64 -19.93 -4.65
CA LYS A 200 1.41 -19.62 -5.84
C LYS A 200 2.61 -18.71 -5.56
N PHE A 201 2.44 -17.70 -4.72
CA PHE A 201 3.55 -16.84 -4.28
C PHE A 201 4.67 -17.67 -3.63
N HIS A 202 4.34 -18.58 -2.72
CA HIS A 202 5.35 -19.42 -2.05
C HIS A 202 6.05 -20.40 -3.00
N GLU A 203 5.33 -20.92 -4.02
CA GLU A 203 5.93 -21.72 -5.09
C GLU A 203 6.94 -20.90 -5.90
N LEU A 204 6.55 -19.70 -6.34
CA LEU A 204 7.40 -18.79 -7.14
C LEU A 204 8.61 -18.32 -6.35
N TRP A 205 8.43 -17.94 -5.08
CA TRP A 205 9.52 -17.51 -4.22
C TRP A 205 10.53 -18.63 -3.99
N ARG A 206 10.08 -19.88 -3.82
CA ARG A 206 10.98 -21.04 -3.69
C ARG A 206 11.84 -21.22 -4.94
N ARG A 207 11.25 -21.16 -6.14
CA ARG A 207 11.99 -21.24 -7.40
C ARG A 207 13.00 -20.09 -7.54
N TYR A 208 12.61 -18.88 -7.13
CA TYR A 208 13.51 -17.74 -7.08
C TYR A 208 14.71 -18.00 -6.15
N ASP A 209 14.48 -18.48 -4.93
CA ASP A 209 15.56 -18.70 -3.95
C ASP A 209 16.45 -19.89 -4.33
N GLU A 210 15.88 -21.02 -4.77
CA GLU A 210 16.63 -22.21 -5.23
C GLU A 210 17.46 -21.94 -6.50
N SER A 211 17.06 -20.97 -7.32
CA SER A 211 17.77 -20.58 -8.54
C SER A 211 18.76 -19.43 -8.33
N ASP A 212 18.95 -18.95 -7.10
CA ASP A 212 19.72 -17.73 -6.78
C ASP A 212 19.29 -16.53 -7.63
N GLY A 213 17.97 -16.37 -7.83
CA GLY A 213 17.37 -15.26 -8.57
C GLY A 213 17.44 -15.37 -10.10
N ARG A 214 17.89 -16.51 -10.66
CA ARG A 214 17.82 -16.74 -12.13
C ARG A 214 16.39 -16.88 -12.62
N GLU A 215 15.52 -17.51 -11.83
CA GLU A 215 14.09 -17.57 -12.08
C GLU A 215 13.40 -16.42 -11.31
N SER A 216 12.89 -15.43 -12.05
CA SER A 216 12.16 -14.30 -11.48
C SER A 216 10.66 -14.43 -11.69
N PHE A 217 9.89 -13.62 -10.97
CA PHE A 217 8.44 -13.56 -11.07
C PHE A 217 7.94 -12.14 -10.81
N SER A 218 6.76 -11.86 -11.34
CA SER A 218 6.07 -10.57 -11.25
C SER A 218 4.83 -10.66 -10.38
N SER A 219 4.28 -9.50 -10.01
CA SER A 219 2.98 -9.41 -9.31
C SER A 219 1.81 -10.05 -10.07
N SER A 220 1.94 -10.24 -11.38
CA SER A 220 0.90 -10.86 -12.21
C SER A 220 0.88 -12.39 -12.15
N ASP A 221 1.92 -13.02 -11.60
CA ASP A 221 2.08 -14.47 -11.55
C ASP A 221 1.36 -15.12 -10.35
N TYR A 222 0.98 -14.32 -9.34
CA TYR A 222 0.33 -14.77 -8.10
C TYR A 222 -0.90 -13.93 -7.74
N MET A 223 -1.61 -13.44 -8.74
CA MET A 223 -2.90 -12.75 -8.54
C MET A 223 -4.06 -13.74 -8.41
N ALA A 224 -4.99 -13.42 -7.50
CA ALA A 224 -6.23 -14.15 -7.28
C ALA A 224 -7.45 -13.23 -7.49
N PRO A 225 -8.63 -13.77 -7.86
CA PRO A 225 -9.85 -12.99 -8.01
C PRO A 225 -10.18 -12.19 -6.74
N THR A 226 -10.56 -10.94 -6.91
CA THR A 226 -11.11 -10.11 -5.83
C THR A 226 -12.46 -10.70 -5.42
N PRO A 227 -12.70 -10.99 -4.13
CA PRO A 227 -13.99 -11.47 -3.65
C PRO A 227 -15.09 -10.47 -3.97
N HIS A 228 -16.28 -10.99 -4.28
CA HIS A 228 -17.42 -10.16 -4.69
C HIS A 228 -17.78 -9.07 -3.66
N TRP A 229 -17.72 -9.40 -2.37
CA TRP A 229 -17.99 -8.49 -1.25
C TRP A 229 -16.92 -7.39 -1.07
N ALA A 230 -15.73 -7.58 -1.65
CA ALA A 230 -14.63 -6.63 -1.57
C ALA A 230 -14.61 -5.64 -2.74
N VAL A 231 -15.31 -5.94 -3.85
CA VAL A 231 -15.35 -5.06 -5.02
C VAL A 231 -16.04 -3.75 -4.64
N PHE A 232 -15.53 -2.63 -5.16
CA PHE A 232 -16.15 -1.33 -4.92
C PHE A 232 -17.63 -1.31 -5.33
N GLY A 233 -18.49 -0.81 -4.45
CA GLY A 233 -19.94 -0.78 -4.66
C GLY A 233 -20.67 -2.09 -4.37
N ALA A 234 -20.00 -3.09 -3.79
CA ALA A 234 -20.66 -4.27 -3.23
C ALA A 234 -21.51 -3.88 -2.01
N ASP A 235 -22.59 -4.64 -1.76
CA ASP A 235 -23.49 -4.39 -0.63
C ASP A 235 -22.77 -4.50 0.73
N GLU A 236 -21.72 -5.31 0.81
CA GLU A 236 -20.91 -5.49 2.00
C GLU A 236 -19.86 -4.39 2.21
N GLN A 237 -19.61 -3.56 1.20
CA GLN A 237 -18.67 -2.42 1.24
C GLN A 237 -17.27 -2.82 1.76
N GLY A 238 -16.80 -4.01 1.39
CA GLY A 238 -15.52 -4.55 1.80
C GLY A 238 -15.53 -5.44 3.03
N PHE A 239 -16.61 -5.50 3.80
CA PHE A 239 -16.64 -6.28 5.02
C PHE A 239 -16.85 -7.76 4.69
N ASP A 240 -15.97 -8.64 5.17
CA ASP A 240 -16.11 -10.07 4.89
C ASP A 240 -17.42 -10.62 5.51
N PRO A 241 -18.32 -11.24 4.72
CA PRO A 241 -19.55 -11.85 5.21
C PRO A 241 -19.34 -12.91 6.31
N ALA A 242 -18.15 -13.51 6.37
CA ALA A 242 -17.81 -14.48 7.41
C ALA A 242 -17.52 -13.81 8.77
N GLU A 243 -17.25 -12.50 8.79
CA GLU A 243 -17.01 -11.74 10.00
C GLU A 243 -18.31 -11.16 10.57
N THR A 244 -18.34 -10.97 11.89
CA THR A 244 -19.50 -10.36 12.56
C THR A 244 -19.20 -8.89 12.86
N ARG A 245 -19.91 -7.98 12.19
CA ARG A 245 -19.77 -6.54 12.43
C ARG A 245 -20.32 -6.18 13.82
N PHE A 246 -19.46 -5.71 14.72
CA PHE A 246 -19.87 -5.25 16.04
C PHE A 246 -20.19 -3.76 16.01
N TYR A 247 -21.48 -3.43 16.08
CA TYR A 247 -21.93 -2.05 16.18
C TYR A 247 -21.92 -1.60 17.64
N ARG A 248 -20.98 -0.71 17.99
CA ARG A 248 -21.09 0.07 19.23
C ARG A 248 -22.25 1.05 19.06
N ASN A 249 -23.34 0.77 19.77
CA ASN A 249 -24.63 1.48 19.79
C ASN A 249 -25.70 0.85 18.90
N LYS A 250 -26.42 -0.13 19.46
CA LYS A 250 -27.87 -0.17 19.22
C LYS A 250 -28.41 1.17 19.71
N LYS A 251 -28.98 1.97 18.80
CA LYS A 251 -29.83 3.10 19.20
C LYS A 251 -30.90 2.54 20.14
N SER A 252 -30.82 2.93 21.41
CA SER A 252 -31.98 3.02 22.30
C SER A 252 -32.59 4.40 22.14
#